data_AF-A0A5U1EH93-F1
#
_entry.id   AF-A0A5U1EH93-F1
#
_cell.length_a   1.000
_cell.length_b   1.000
_cell.length_c   1.000
_cell.angle_alpha   90.00
_cell.angle_beta   90.00
_cell.angle_gamma   90.00
#
_symmetry.space_group_name_H-M   'P 1'
#
loop_
_entity.id
_entity.type
_entity.pdbx_description
1 polymer ?
#
loop_
_entity_poly.entity_id
_entity_poly.type
_entity_poly.pdbx_seq_one_letter_code
_entity_poly.pdbx_strand_id
1 'polypeptide(L)' 'KYADLIMLATERRDLGLDDGSFWPVLEGIPATEMFNVIPLAPGHAYGMFMERFNELSELRKCA' A
#
# COMPACT_ATOMS: atom_id res chain seq x y z
N LYS A 1 -3.57 -11.11 -0.59
CA LYS A 1 -2.93 -11.67 0.63
C LYS A 1 -1.44 -11.32 0.66
N TYR A 2 -0.59 -11.86 -0.22
CA TYR A 2 0.85 -11.53 -0.19
C TYR A 2 1.16 -10.04 -0.46
N ALA A 3 0.45 -9.42 -1.41
CA ALA A 3 0.56 -7.98 -1.66
C ALA A 3 0.22 -7.13 -0.42
N ASP A 4 -0.77 -7.56 0.39
CA ASP A 4 -1.14 -6.87 1.62
C ASP A 4 -0.02 -6.93 2.66
N LEU A 5 0.75 -8.03 2.70
CA LEU A 5 1.91 -8.17 3.60
C LEU A 5 3.09 -7.29 3.14
N ILE A 6 3.35 -7.22 1.83
CA ILE A 6 4.34 -6.27 1.29
C ILE A 6 3.93 -4.84 1.64
N MET A 7 2.65 -4.49 1.48
CA MET A 7 2.14 -3.17 1.87
C MET A 7 2.33 -2.90 3.36
N LEU A 8 2.01 -3.86 4.24
CA LEU A 8 2.21 -3.70 5.69
C LEU A 8 3.69 -3.53 6.06
N ALA A 9 4.59 -4.30 5.44
CA ALA A 9 6.04 -4.13 5.63
C ALA A 9 6.52 -2.74 5.16
N THR A 10 5.97 -2.26 4.06
CA THR A 10 6.29 -0.94 3.48
C THR A 10 5.76 0.19 4.37
N GLU A 11 4.52 0.10 4.84
CA GLU A 11 3.92 1.02 5.82
C GLU A 11 4.75 1.09 7.10
N ARG A 12 5.18 -0.06 7.64
CA ARG A 12 5.99 -0.12 8.85
C ARG A 12 7.30 0.66 8.71
N ARG A 13 7.98 0.50 7.57
CA ARG A 13 9.23 1.22 7.23
C ARG A 13 8.97 2.72 7.07
N ASP A 14 8.00 3.09 6.23
CA ASP A 14 7.85 4.47 5.77
C ASP A 14 7.16 5.38 6.80
N LEU A 15 6.26 4.82 7.62
CA LEU A 15 5.56 5.56 8.67
C LEU A 15 6.31 5.54 10.01
N GLY A 16 7.52 4.96 10.06
CA GLY A 16 8.33 4.90 11.28
C GLY A 16 7.68 4.09 12.41
N LEU A 17 6.94 3.04 12.07
CA LEU A 17 6.28 2.16 13.05
C LEU A 17 7.23 1.09 13.61
N ASP A 18 8.45 1.02 13.09
CA ASP A 18 9.46 0.10 13.59
C ASP A 18 10.07 0.61 14.91
N ASP A 19 9.54 0.09 16.02
CA ASP A 19 10.06 0.30 17.38
C ASP A 19 11.07 -0.79 17.80
N GLY A 20 11.50 -1.65 16.87
CA GLY A 20 12.35 -2.82 17.13
C GLY A 20 11.58 -4.08 17.54
N SER A 21 10.25 -4.04 17.65
CA SER A 21 9.45 -5.22 17.99
C SER A 21 9.38 -6.24 16.84
N PHE A 22 9.51 -7.54 17.14
CA PHE A 22 9.37 -8.57 16.11
C PHE A 22 7.91 -8.79 15.72
N TRP A 23 7.59 -8.75 14.42
CA TRP A 23 6.26 -9.08 13.90
C TRP A 23 6.35 -10.39 13.10
N PRO A 24 5.91 -11.53 13.67
CA PRO A 24 6.02 -12.83 13.00
C PRO A 24 5.34 -12.88 11.62
N VAL A 25 4.28 -12.10 11.42
CA VAL A 25 3.55 -12.02 10.16
C VAL A 25 4.37 -11.40 9.01
N LEU A 26 5.45 -10.68 9.34
CA LEU A 26 6.35 -10.04 8.37
C LEU A 26 7.69 -10.79 8.20
N GLU A 27 7.86 -11.96 8.82
CA GLU A 27 9.08 -12.75 8.67
C GLU A 27 9.29 -13.14 7.19
N GLY A 28 10.42 -12.72 6.62
CA GLY A 28 10.76 -12.94 5.21
C GLY A 28 9.96 -12.12 4.20
N ILE A 29 9.11 -11.18 4.65
CA ILE A 29 8.34 -10.29 3.77
C ILE A 29 9.12 -8.99 3.54
N PRO A 30 9.51 -8.67 2.30
CA PRO A 30 10.20 -7.42 2.02
C PRO A 30 9.22 -6.24 1.92
N ALA A 31 9.66 -5.04 2.34
CA ALA A 31 9.06 -3.79 1.89
C ALA A 31 9.39 -3.56 0.40
N THR A 32 8.51 -2.88 -0.33
CA THR A 32 8.76 -2.55 -1.75
C THR A 32 9.55 -1.25 -1.88
N GLU A 33 10.37 -1.17 -2.93
CA GLU A 33 11.10 0.04 -3.34
C GLU A 33 10.43 0.76 -4.51
N MET A 34 9.30 0.24 -5.01
CA MET A 34 8.59 0.82 -6.16
C MET A 34 7.93 2.16 -5.84
N PHE A 35 7.56 2.37 -4.58
CA PHE A 35 6.89 3.58 -4.09
C PHE A 35 7.05 3.68 -2.57
N ASN A 36 6.82 4.88 -2.04
CA ASN A 36 6.76 5.14 -0.61
C ASN A 36 5.32 5.34 -0.15
N VAL A 37 5.00 4.90 1.07
CA VAL A 37 3.72 5.20 1.73
C VAL A 37 3.85 6.51 2.51
N ILE A 38 3.05 7.50 2.14
CA ILE A 38 2.95 8.77 2.85
C ILE A 38 1.49 9.04 3.25
N PRO A 39 1.22 9.62 4.44
CA PRO A 39 -0.12 10.03 4.79
C PRO A 39 -0.64 11.14 3.86
N LEU A 40 -1.88 11.00 3.41
CA LEU A 40 -2.56 11.99 2.58
C LEU A 40 -3.77 12.58 3.32
N ALA A 41 -4.12 13.82 2.97
CA ALA A 41 -5.39 14.40 3.39
C ALA A 41 -6.57 13.56 2.83
N PRO A 42 -7.69 13.43 3.56
CA PRO A 42 -8.80 12.56 3.14
C PRO A 42 -9.31 12.81 1.72
N GLY A 43 -9.41 14.08 1.31
CA GLY A 43 -9.84 14.44 -0.05
C GLY A 43 -8.88 13.96 -1.15
N HIS A 44 -7.56 14.05 -0.93
CA HIS A 44 -6.56 13.56 -1.88
C HIS A 44 -6.57 12.03 -1.96
N ALA A 45 -6.65 11.34 -0.82
CA ALA A 45 -6.72 9.88 -0.79
C ALA A 45 -7.95 9.36 -1.55
N TYR A 46 -9.12 9.98 -1.32
CA TYR A 46 -10.35 9.63 -2.04
C TYR A 46 -10.22 9.87 -3.55
N GLY A 47 -9.69 11.02 -3.96
CA GLY A 47 -9.48 11.35 -5.36
C GLY A 47 -8.60 10.32 -6.08
N MET A 48 -7.43 10.01 -5.51
CA MET A 48 -6.50 9.03 -6.08
C MET A 48 -7.09 7.62 -6.15
N PHE A 49 -7.85 7.20 -5.13
CA PHE A 49 -8.54 5.92 -5.13
C PHE A 49 -9.56 5.84 -6.27
N MET A 50 -10.41 6.87 -6.41
CA MET A 50 -11.45 6.89 -7.44
C MET A 50 -10.88 6.96 -8.86
N GLU A 51 -9.78 7.69 -9.06
CA GLU A 51 -9.07 7.74 -10.33
C GLU A 51 -8.65 6.34 -10.80
N ARG A 52 -7.92 5.61 -9.94
CA ARG A 52 -7.47 4.25 -10.27
C ARG A 52 -8.63 3.26 -10.40
N PHE A 53 -9.66 3.39 -9.57
CA PHE A 53 -10.86 2.58 -9.67
C PHE A 53 -11.57 2.76 -11.03
N ASN A 54 -11.74 4.00 -11.47
CA ASN A 54 -12.36 4.30 -12.76
C ASN A 54 -11.51 3.77 -13.92
N GLU A 55 -10.19 3.99 -13.90
CA GLU A 55 -9.27 3.46 -14.91
C GLU A 55 -9.40 1.93 -15.06
N LEU A 56 -9.35 1.20 -13.96
CA LEU A 56 -9.48 -0.26 -13.95
C LEU A 56 -10.88 -0.74 -14.35
N SER A 57 -11.92 0.02 -13.99
CA SER A 57 -13.30 -0.31 -14.33
C SER A 57 -13.58 -0.13 -15.82
N GLU A 58 -13.04 0.91 -16.45
CA GLU A 58 -13.16 1.11 -17.89
C GLU A 58 -12.38 0.05 -18.68
N LEU A 59 -11.18 -0.33 -18.23
CA LEU A 59 -10.42 -1.43 -18.85
C LEU A 59 -11.17 -2.77 -18.84
N ARG A 60 -12.00 -3.03 -17.81
CA ARG A 60 -12.82 -4.25 -17.73
C ARG A 60 -14.02 -4.26 -18.68
N LYS A 61 -14.50 -3.11 -19.18
CA LYS A 61 -15.64 -3.09 -20.13
C LYS A 61 -15.29 -3.65 -21.51
N CYS A 62 -14.02 -3.78 -21.84
CA CYS A 62 -13.53 -4.34 -23.09
C CYS A 62 -13.02 -5.79 -22.99
N ALA A 63 -13.27 -6.49 -21.88
CA ALA A 63 -12.83 -7.87 -21.62
C ALA A 63 -14.00 -8.86 -21.52
#